data_AF-A0A7W1UKK9-F1
#
_entry.id   AF-A0A7W1UKK9-F1
#
_cell.length_a   1.000
_cell.length_b   1.000
_cell.length_c   1.000
_cell.angle_alpha   90.00
_cell.angle_beta   90.00
_cell.angle_gamma   90.00
#
_symmetry.space_group_name_H-M   'P 1'
#
loop_
_entity.id
_entity.type
_entity.pdbx_description
1 polymer ?
#
loop_
_entity_poly.entity_id
_entity_poly.type
_entity_poly.pdbx_seq_one_letter_code
_entity_poly.pdbx_strand_id
1 'polypeptide(L)'
;MDEEKPTTFADLGLSEDVLGALDALGYEEPTPIQVQAIPLLLAGRDVIGRAATGTGKTAAFALPLVERIDPEDRSVQALILAPTRELALQVAEATHRYGAPRRVSVLAVYGGQA
;
A
#
# COMPACT_ATOMS: atom_id res chain seq x y z
N MET A 1 0.68 28.99 -20.68
CA MET A 1 1.48 27.88 -20.12
C MET A 1 0.46 27.06 -19.36
N ASP A 2 0.07 25.91 -19.89
CA ASP A 2 -0.89 25.05 -19.20
C ASP A 2 -0.18 24.48 -17.96
N GLU A 3 -0.60 24.89 -16.77
CA GLU A 3 -0.17 24.27 -15.53
C GLU A 3 -0.72 22.84 -15.52
N GLU A 4 0.19 21.87 -15.63
CA GLU A 4 -0.14 20.46 -15.54
C GLU A 4 -0.65 20.17 -14.12
N LYS A 5 -1.93 19.80 -14.00
CA LYS A 5 -2.58 19.56 -12.70
C LYS A 5 -1.85 18.42 -11.97
N PRO A 6 -1.47 18.58 -10.69
CA PRO A 6 -0.78 17.52 -9.95
C PRO A 6 -1.67 16.28 -9.82
N THR A 7 -1.06 15.09 -10.02
CA THR A 7 -1.74 13.79 -9.87
C THR A 7 -2.10 13.56 -8.40
N THR A 8 -3.36 13.24 -8.14
CA THR A 8 -3.88 12.94 -6.80
C THR A 8 -3.99 11.42 -6.58
N PHE A 9 -4.19 10.98 -5.33
CA PHE A 9 -4.45 9.55 -5.05
C PHE A 9 -5.71 9.03 -5.73
N ALA A 10 -6.74 9.86 -5.89
CA ALA A 10 -7.98 9.49 -6.59
C ALA A 10 -7.73 9.17 -8.08
N ASP A 11 -6.73 9.80 -8.68
CA ASP A 11 -6.34 9.54 -10.08
C ASP A 11 -5.60 8.20 -10.25
N LEU A 12 -5.22 7.52 -9.16
CA LEU A 12 -4.43 6.28 -9.21
C LEU A 12 -5.29 5.00 -9.25
N GLY A 13 -6.62 5.12 -9.23
CA GLY A 13 -7.54 3.99 -9.34
C GLY A 13 -7.79 3.24 -8.03
N LEU A 14 -7.64 3.90 -6.88
CA LEU A 14 -7.97 3.36 -5.56
C LEU A 14 -9.48 3.53 -5.27
N SER A 15 -10.02 2.62 -4.46
CA SER A 15 -11.40 2.67 -3.97
C SER A 15 -11.61 3.79 -2.95
N GLU A 16 -12.84 4.28 -2.85
CA GLU A 16 -13.25 5.31 -1.85
C GLU A 16 -12.88 4.91 -0.42
N ASP A 17 -13.00 3.62 -0.07
CA ASP A 17 -12.62 3.11 1.25
C ASP A 17 -11.14 3.33 1.55
N VAL A 18 -10.27 3.07 0.56
CA VAL A 18 -8.82 3.26 0.69
C VAL A 18 -8.46 4.74 0.63
N LEU A 19 -9.13 5.54 -0.21
CA LEU A 19 -8.95 6.99 -0.24
C LEU A 19 -9.31 7.62 1.11
N GLY A 20 -10.44 7.23 1.71
CA GLY A 20 -10.81 7.67 3.05
C GLY A 20 -9.80 7.25 4.13
N ALA A 21 -9.18 6.07 4.00
CA ALA A 21 -8.09 5.65 4.89
C ALA A 21 -6.86 6.55 4.75
N LEU A 22 -6.49 6.90 3.51
CA LEU A 22 -5.36 7.77 3.21
C LEU A 22 -5.57 9.18 3.77
N ASP A 23 -6.75 9.76 3.57
CA ASP A 23 -7.13 11.06 4.13
C ASP A 23 -7.05 11.06 5.65
N ALA A 24 -7.61 10.03 6.31
CA ALA A 24 -7.56 9.89 7.77
C ALA A 24 -6.14 9.72 8.32
N LEU A 25 -5.22 9.17 7.51
CA LEU A 25 -3.81 9.01 7.86
C LEU A 25 -2.96 10.23 7.49
N GLY A 26 -3.56 11.28 6.90
CA GLY A 26 -2.88 12.52 6.53
C GLY A 26 -2.03 12.42 5.25
N TYR A 27 -2.40 11.53 4.32
CA TYR A 27 -1.77 11.50 3.00
C TYR A 27 -2.38 12.61 2.14
N GLU A 28 -1.53 13.49 1.62
CA GLU A 28 -1.98 14.60 0.77
C GLU A 28 -1.72 14.31 -0.70
N GLU A 29 -0.44 14.18 -1.08
CA GLU A 29 -0.03 13.96 -2.47
C GLU A 29 0.73 12.64 -2.65
N PRO A 30 0.49 11.90 -3.75
CA PRO A 30 1.25 10.70 -4.03
C PRO A 30 2.69 11.04 -4.44
N THR A 31 3.64 10.31 -3.85
CA THR A 31 5.06 10.39 -4.22
C THR A 31 5.29 9.84 -5.65
N PRO A 32 6.40 10.21 -6.32
CA PRO A 32 6.67 9.74 -7.68
C PRO A 32 6.68 8.21 -7.85
N ILE A 33 7.11 7.46 -6.82
CA ILE A 33 7.10 5.99 -6.86
C ILE A 33 5.68 5.43 -6.74
N GLN A 34 4.79 6.09 -6.00
CA GLN A 34 3.39 5.70 -5.88
C GLN A 34 2.63 5.96 -7.19
N VAL A 35 2.81 7.14 -7.79
CA VAL A 35 2.22 7.50 -9.10
C VAL A 35 2.60 6.47 -10.18
N GLN A 36 3.86 6.04 -10.20
CA GLN A 36 4.35 5.08 -11.19
C GLN A 36 3.94 3.64 -10.90
N ALA A 37 3.94 3.21 -9.64
CA ALA A 37 3.77 1.80 -9.29
C ALA A 37 2.30 1.39 -9.11
N ILE A 38 1.47 2.23 -8.48
CA ILE A 38 0.11 1.85 -8.08
C ILE A 38 -0.74 1.42 -9.29
N PRO A 39 -0.83 2.20 -10.38
CA PRO A 39 -1.66 1.80 -11.53
C PRO A 39 -1.18 0.49 -12.18
N LEU A 40 0.13 0.26 -12.24
CA LEU A 40 0.71 -0.96 -12.81
C LEU A 40 0.39 -2.20 -11.95
N LEU A 41 0.49 -2.06 -10.63
CA LEU A 41 0.19 -3.14 -9.69
C LEU A 41 -1.30 -3.46 -9.64
N LEU A 42 -2.18 -2.44 -9.71
CA LEU A 42 -3.63 -2.65 -9.85
C LEU A 42 -3.96 -3.41 -11.14
N ALA A 43 -3.27 -3.10 -12.24
CA ALA A 43 -3.37 -3.84 -13.50
C ALA A 43 -2.78 -5.26 -13.45
N GLY A 44 -2.25 -5.72 -12.30
CA GLY A 44 -1.69 -7.06 -12.11
C GLY A 44 -0.35 -7.27 -12.80
N ARG A 45 0.42 -6.19 -13.01
CA ARG A 45 1.75 -6.25 -13.62
C ARG A 45 2.82 -6.45 -12.55
N ASP A 46 3.84 -7.23 -12.88
CA ASP A 46 5.05 -7.33 -12.07
C ASP A 46 5.88 -6.04 -12.19
N VAL A 47 6.37 -5.54 -11.07
CA VAL A 47 7.10 -4.27 -10.98
C VAL A 47 8.38 -4.44 -10.17
N ILE A 48 9.48 -3.86 -10.69
CA ILE A 48 10.71 -3.63 -9.92
C ILE A 48 10.79 -2.14 -9.61
N GLY A 49 10.57 -1.78 -8.35
CA GLY A 49 10.64 -0.39 -7.88
C GLY A 49 12.01 -0.07 -7.27
N ARG A 50 12.69 0.96 -7.80
CA ARG A 50 13.93 1.49 -7.21
C ARG A 50 13.71 2.91 -6.70
N ALA A 51 13.65 3.07 -5.38
CA ALA A 51 13.57 4.38 -4.74
C ALA A 51 14.30 4.38 -3.38
N ALA A 52 14.73 5.56 -2.92
CA ALA A 52 15.39 5.72 -1.61
C ALA A 52 14.43 5.40 -0.44
N THR A 53 14.96 5.10 0.75
CA THR A 53 14.12 4.92 1.96
C THR A 53 13.37 6.22 2.28
N GLY A 54 12.17 6.10 2.87
CA GLY A 54 11.34 7.26 3.20
C GLY A 54 10.55 7.87 2.03
N THR A 55 10.63 7.30 0.82
CA THR A 55 9.95 7.82 -0.38
C THR A 55 8.54 7.26 -0.60
N GLY A 56 7.89 6.71 0.43
CA GLY A 56 6.52 6.20 0.30
C GLY A 56 6.38 4.83 -0.39
N LYS A 57 7.49 4.07 -0.56
CA LYS A 57 7.48 2.72 -1.17
C LYS A 57 6.48 1.75 -0.54
N THR A 58 6.30 1.81 0.79
CA THR A 58 5.36 0.91 1.49
C THR A 58 3.95 1.08 0.96
N ALA A 59 3.44 2.32 0.89
CA ALA A 59 2.11 2.57 0.33
C ALA A 59 2.05 2.20 -1.16
N ALA A 60 3.15 2.40 -1.91
CA ALA A 60 3.21 2.10 -3.34
C ALA A 60 2.90 0.63 -3.67
N PHE A 61 3.28 -0.33 -2.82
CA PHE A 61 2.91 -1.74 -2.99
C PHE A 61 1.73 -2.18 -2.11
N ALA A 62 1.54 -1.59 -0.93
CA ALA A 62 0.54 -2.04 0.03
C ALA A 62 -0.89 -1.62 -0.37
N LEU A 63 -1.07 -0.42 -0.92
CA LEU A 63 -2.38 0.05 -1.38
C LEU A 63 -2.96 -0.86 -2.48
N PRO A 64 -2.25 -1.15 -3.59
CA PRO A 64 -2.77 -2.05 -4.61
C PRO A 64 -2.93 -3.49 -4.12
N LEU A 65 -2.15 -3.92 -3.12
CA LEU A 65 -2.35 -5.22 -2.47
C LEU A 65 -3.67 -5.24 -1.71
N VAL A 66 -3.94 -4.24 -0.85
CA VAL A 66 -5.19 -4.09 -0.09
C VAL A 66 -6.41 -4.03 -1.01
N GLU A 67 -6.32 -3.34 -2.15
CA GLU A 67 -7.40 -3.27 -3.14
C GLU A 67 -7.83 -4.64 -3.68
N ARG A 68 -6.89 -5.60 -3.73
CA ARG A 68 -7.11 -6.92 -4.32
C ARG A 68 -7.52 -7.99 -3.32
N ILE A 69 -7.46 -7.71 -2.02
CA ILE A 69 -7.86 -8.65 -0.98
C ILE A 69 -9.39 -8.74 -0.93
N ASP A 70 -9.90 -9.97 -0.97
CA ASP A 70 -11.28 -10.30 -0.61
C ASP A 70 -11.37 -10.52 0.92
N PRO A 71 -12.02 -9.64 1.70
CA PRO A 71 -12.09 -9.79 3.15
C PRO A 71 -12.97 -10.97 3.62
N GLU A 72 -13.81 -11.53 2.75
CA GLU A 72 -14.66 -12.68 3.10
C GLU A 72 -13.89 -14.01 2.95
N ASP A 73 -12.83 -14.05 2.13
CA ASP A 73 -11.93 -15.20 2.03
C ASP A 73 -10.88 -15.20 3.14
N ARG A 74 -10.94 -16.21 4.00
CA ARG A 74 -10.03 -16.40 5.14
C ARG A 74 -8.68 -17.02 4.76
N SER A 75 -8.47 -17.32 3.48
CA SER A 75 -7.19 -17.83 2.97
C SER A 75 -6.11 -16.74 2.98
N VAL A 76 -4.84 -17.14 2.96
CA VAL A 76 -3.73 -16.19 2.80
C VAL A 76 -3.64 -15.78 1.33
N GLN A 77 -4.01 -14.53 1.04
CA GLN A 77 -4.10 -14.00 -0.34
C GLN A 77 -2.87 -13.18 -0.77
N ALA A 78 -2.02 -12.76 0.18
CA ALA A 78 -0.81 -12.00 -0.13
C ALA A 78 0.33 -12.26 0.87
N LEU A 79 1.57 -12.11 0.40
CA LEU A 79 2.79 -12.24 1.19
C LEU A 79 3.71 -11.05 0.94
N ILE A 80 4.12 -10.38 2.02
CA ILE A 80 5.15 -9.34 1.99
C ILE A 80 6.36 -9.85 2.73
N LEU A 81 7.52 -9.88 2.05
CA LEU A 81 8.79 -10.27 2.66
C LEU A 81 9.58 -9.02 3.02
N ALA A 82 10.07 -8.96 4.27
CA ALA A 82 10.92 -7.89 4.76
C ALA A 82 12.22 -8.46 5.35
N PRO A 83 13.37 -7.77 5.17
CA PRO A 83 14.68 -8.25 5.61
C PRO A 83 14.89 -8.21 7.12
N THR A 84 14.12 -7.41 7.87
CA THR A 84 14.26 -7.23 9.32
C THR A 84 12.91 -7.27 10.02
N ARG A 85 12.93 -7.60 11.30
CA ARG A 85 11.74 -7.64 12.17
C ARG A 85 11.07 -6.28 12.25
N GLU A 86 11.86 -5.23 12.45
CA GLU A 86 11.39 -3.85 12.61
C GLU A 86 10.66 -3.39 11.35
N LEU A 87 11.22 -3.70 10.17
CA LEU A 87 10.59 -3.36 8.90
C LEU A 87 9.33 -4.20 8.65
N ALA A 88 9.33 -5.50 9.00
CA ALA A 88 8.14 -6.33 8.91
C ALA A 88 6.99 -5.75 9.74
N LEU A 89 7.27 -5.33 10.97
CA LEU A 89 6.29 -4.68 11.86
C LEU A 89 5.78 -3.35 11.29
N GLN A 90 6.68 -2.48 10.82
CA GLN A 90 6.30 -1.19 10.23
C GLN A 90 5.41 -1.38 9.00
N VAL A 91 5.74 -2.33 8.13
CA VAL A 91 4.95 -2.64 6.93
C VAL A 91 3.60 -3.25 7.30
N ALA A 92 3.57 -4.19 8.25
CA ALA A 92 2.33 -4.80 8.71
C ALA A 92 1.38 -3.76 9.32
N GLU A 93 1.90 -2.85 10.15
CA GLU A 93 1.13 -1.79 10.76
C GLU A 93 0.57 -0.82 9.70
N ALA A 94 1.38 -0.38 8.75
CA ALA A 94 0.93 0.47 7.65
C ALA A 94 -0.17 -0.21 6.82
N THR A 95 0.07 -1.46 6.42
CA THR A 95 -0.87 -2.26 5.60
C THR A 95 -2.19 -2.47 6.34
N HIS A 96 -2.14 -2.74 7.65
CA HIS A 96 -3.34 -2.87 8.48
C HIS A 96 -4.16 -1.58 8.50
N ARG A 97 -3.51 -0.42 8.67
CA ARG A 97 -4.22 0.88 8.66
C ARG A 97 -4.87 1.18 7.32
N TYR A 98 -4.18 0.92 6.20
CA TYR A 98 -4.77 1.12 4.87
C TYR A 98 -5.99 0.21 4.62
N GLY A 99 -5.92 -1.04 5.07
CA GLY A 99 -6.97 -2.04 4.87
C GLY A 99 -8.07 -2.04 5.93
N ALA A 100 -7.96 -1.23 6.98
CA ALA A 100 -8.90 -1.24 8.10
C ALA A 100 -10.36 -0.97 7.69
N PRO A 101 -10.69 0.02 6.82
CA PRO A 101 -12.07 0.23 6.37
C PRO A 101 -12.66 -0.98 5.63
N ARG A 102 -11.80 -1.73 4.94
CA ARG A 102 -12.14 -2.95 4.19
C ARG A 102 -12.04 -4.23 5.03
N ARG A 103 -11.75 -4.10 6.33
CA ARG A 103 -11.60 -5.24 7.29
C ARG A 103 -10.51 -6.24 6.89
N VAL A 104 -9.44 -5.78 6.22
CA VAL A 104 -8.30 -6.63 5.86
C VAL A 104 -7.52 -7.03 7.12
N SER A 105 -7.31 -8.34 7.30
CA SER A 105 -6.45 -8.87 8.36
C SER A 105 -5.00 -8.94 7.91
N VAL A 106 -4.07 -8.48 8.75
CA VAL A 106 -2.62 -8.53 8.50
C VAL A 106 -1.93 -9.18 9.69
N LEU A 107 -1.07 -10.17 9.43
CA LEU A 107 -0.27 -10.85 10.43
C LEU A 107 1.22 -10.70 10.09
N ALA A 108 1.99 -10.13 11.02
CA ALA A 108 3.45 -10.12 10.92
C ALA A 108 4.03 -11.42 11.47
N VAL A 109 4.91 -12.07 10.72
CA VAL A 109 5.62 -13.29 11.13
C VAL A 109 7.12 -13.03 11.07
N TYR A 110 7.81 -13.26 12.19
CA TYR A 110 9.26 -13.11 12.31
C TYR A 110 9.79 -14.00 13.45
N GLY A 111 11.08 -14.33 13.40
CA GLY A 111 11.74 -15.10 14.47
C GLY A 111 11.90 -14.32 15.78
N GLY A 112 12.02 -15.03 16.90
CA GLY A 112 12.22 -14.42 18.23
C GLY A 112 10.95 -14.01 18.97
N GLN A 113 9.78 -14.42 18.47
CA GLN A 113 8.51 -14.38 19.21
C GLN A 113 8.35 -15.72 19.96
N ALA A 114 8.32 -15.65 21.30
CA ALA A 114 7.93 -16.74 22.19
C ALA A 114 6.49 -16.50 22.69
#